data_AF-A0A5J4XU91-F1
#
_entry.id   AF-A0A5J4XU91-F1
#
_cell.length_a   1.000
_cell.length_b   1.000
_cell.length_c   1.000
_cell.angle_alpha   90.00
_cell.angle_beta   90.00
_cell.angle_gamma   90.00
#
_symmetry.space_group_name_H-M   'P 1'
#
loop_
_entity.id
_entity.type
_entity.pdbx_description
1 polymer ?
#
loop_
_entity_poly.entity_id
_entity_poly.type
_entity_poly.pdbx_seq_one_letter_code
_entity_poly.pdbx_strand_id
1 'polypeptide(L)'
;MSHLLRADGLKAWNKLVLSTRSAHDQEKWKSATAHCEKVLDVLCAFTQNGDLSADLPSDIRTLCWQAGETAYLLALALCQHGKEDLADTVLTRLNCTYRLAPAVLMLNAQVMPETASANSPDAFLPCVIRDSVSEALFKQLRSGLSATASFWTDHQYFEPETPFFSYLYQLDSVPETVIDAAIQELHSMLLGSAYGPCMTGVTSAEWEPDEPHQLHFDLREAALRQGLQHYHLQHPLVSSVLFLTQSGGPTLVLDQDPQGPLAPRGWLVQPRPNQLLAFKGNPAAWRHSWLSEHHPVTLSPVWLPVGSLQQQDKQQPDAKRPRLNDRQDKQQQQQQQQLPVPPLRFFIHTPNEFASVYVPGRALEHDCG
;
A
#
# COMPACT_ATOMS: atom_id res chain seq x y z
N MET A 1 -15.09 -21.34 24.60
CA MET A 1 -15.18 -20.95 23.17
C MET A 1 -16.01 -19.69 22.96
N SER A 2 -17.33 -19.68 23.24
CA SER A 2 -18.18 -18.50 22.99
C SER A 2 -17.85 -17.25 23.81
N HIS A 3 -17.12 -17.36 24.92
CA HIS A 3 -16.67 -16.20 25.70
C HIS A 3 -15.34 -15.60 25.21
N LEU A 4 -14.47 -16.40 24.58
CA LEU A 4 -13.17 -15.95 24.06
C LEU A 4 -13.31 -15.27 22.69
N LEU A 5 -14.23 -15.76 21.86
CA LEU A 5 -14.50 -15.25 20.51
C LEU A 5 -15.66 -14.25 20.43
N ARG A 6 -16.22 -13.81 21.58
CA ARG A 6 -17.26 -12.77 21.56
C ARG A 6 -16.65 -11.46 21.06
N ALA A 7 -17.44 -10.69 20.29
CA ALA A 7 -17.05 -9.38 19.78
C ALA A 7 -16.50 -8.44 20.87
N ASP A 8 -16.97 -8.58 22.11
CA ASP A 8 -16.49 -7.81 23.27
C ASP A 8 -15.05 -8.16 23.67
N GLY A 9 -14.66 -9.44 23.54
CA GLY A 9 -13.29 -9.91 23.77
C GLY A 9 -12.33 -9.32 22.74
N LEU A 10 -12.72 -9.35 21.46
CA LEU A 10 -11.92 -8.76 20.37
C LEU A 10 -11.83 -7.22 20.46
N LYS A 11 -12.93 -6.54 20.84
CA LYS A 11 -12.93 -5.09 21.08
C LYS A 11 -12.04 -4.70 22.26
N ALA A 12 -12.12 -5.44 23.37
CA ALA A 12 -11.25 -5.23 24.53
C ALA A 12 -9.78 -5.46 24.17
N TRP A 13 -9.52 -6.43 23.28
CA TRP A 13 -8.19 -6.76 22.79
C TRP A 13 -7.63 -5.68 21.84
N ASN A 14 -8.40 -5.19 20.88
CA ASN A 14 -8.01 -4.03 20.05
C ASN A 14 -7.71 -2.81 20.92
N LYS A 15 -8.52 -2.57 21.96
CA LYS A 15 -8.27 -1.51 22.93
C LYS A 15 -6.98 -1.74 23.72
N LEU A 16 -6.64 -2.98 24.07
CA LEU A 16 -5.39 -3.33 24.76
C LEU A 16 -4.16 -3.11 23.86
N VAL A 17 -4.21 -3.56 22.61
CA VAL A 17 -3.14 -3.37 21.61
C VAL A 17 -2.94 -1.87 21.32
N LEU A 18 -4.03 -1.10 21.18
CA LEU A 18 -3.95 0.35 20.94
C LEU A 18 -3.52 1.16 22.19
N SER A 19 -3.70 0.63 23.40
CA SER A 19 -3.36 1.30 24.67
C SER A 19 -1.99 0.95 25.24
N THR A 20 -1.32 -0.08 24.73
CA THR A 20 0.02 -0.52 25.17
C THR A 20 1.17 0.35 24.64
N ARG A 21 0.88 1.62 24.32
CA ARG A 21 1.81 2.62 23.77
C ARG A 21 3.07 2.89 24.61
N SER A 22 3.08 2.52 25.89
CA SER A 22 4.29 2.66 26.72
C SER A 22 5.13 1.38 26.64
N ALA A 23 6.38 1.50 26.20
CA ALA A 23 7.37 0.42 26.13
C ALA A 23 7.67 -0.31 27.48
N HIS A 24 7.00 0.08 28.57
CA HIS A 24 7.30 -0.36 29.94
C HIS A 24 6.48 -1.55 30.44
N ASP A 25 5.55 -2.10 29.66
CA ASP A 25 4.65 -3.15 30.16
C ASP A 25 4.86 -4.51 29.49
N GLN A 26 6.01 -5.13 29.78
CA GLN A 26 6.40 -6.43 29.24
C GLN A 26 5.41 -7.55 29.61
N GLU A 27 4.76 -7.47 30.77
CA GLU A 27 3.77 -8.45 31.21
C GLU A 27 2.48 -8.37 30.39
N LYS A 28 2.01 -7.16 30.05
CA LYS A 28 0.87 -7.00 29.14
C LYS A 28 1.13 -7.60 27.77
N TRP A 29 2.31 -7.40 27.19
CA TRP A 29 2.66 -7.99 25.90
C TRP A 29 2.67 -9.52 25.95
N LYS A 30 3.32 -10.12 26.97
CA LYS A 30 3.31 -11.58 27.16
C LYS A 30 1.89 -12.13 27.32
N SER A 31 1.04 -11.45 28.10
CA SER A 31 -0.36 -11.85 28.29
C SER A 31 -1.17 -11.77 26.98
N ALA A 32 -0.99 -10.71 26.19
CA ALA A 32 -1.64 -10.55 24.90
C ALA A 32 -1.19 -11.63 23.89
N THR A 33 0.12 -11.93 23.83
CA THR A 33 0.66 -13.03 23.01
C THR A 33 0.10 -14.38 23.43
N ALA A 34 0.12 -14.72 24.73
CA ALA A 34 -0.42 -15.98 25.22
C ALA A 34 -1.93 -16.14 24.98
N HIS A 35 -2.68 -15.04 25.00
CA HIS A 35 -4.08 -15.04 24.61
C HIS A 35 -4.26 -15.30 23.11
N CYS A 36 -3.47 -14.61 22.29
CA CYS A 36 -3.46 -14.79 20.84
C CYS A 36 -3.14 -16.25 20.46
N GLU A 37 -2.14 -16.86 21.08
CA GLU A 37 -1.79 -18.28 20.86
C GLU A 37 -2.96 -19.21 21.18
N LYS A 38 -3.67 -19.01 22.30
CA LYS A 38 -4.86 -19.81 22.64
C LYS A 38 -5.97 -19.69 21.62
N VAL A 39 -6.17 -18.49 21.06
CA VAL A 39 -7.16 -18.26 20.00
C VAL A 39 -6.73 -18.98 18.73
N LEU A 40 -5.45 -18.84 18.34
CA LEU A 40 -4.90 -19.51 17.16
C LEU A 40 -4.90 -21.04 17.30
N ASP A 41 -4.60 -21.61 18.46
CA ASP A 41 -4.66 -23.06 18.71
C ASP A 41 -6.09 -23.60 18.50
N VAL A 42 -7.10 -22.86 18.95
CA VAL A 42 -8.51 -23.22 18.70
C VAL A 42 -8.79 -23.19 17.20
N LEU A 43 -8.35 -22.15 16.48
CA LEU A 43 -8.55 -22.03 15.04
C LEU A 43 -7.82 -23.13 14.26
N CYS A 44 -6.56 -23.41 14.59
CA CYS A 44 -5.77 -24.48 13.99
C CYS A 44 -6.44 -25.84 14.20
N ALA A 45 -6.93 -26.12 15.42
CA ALA A 45 -7.66 -27.35 15.70
C ALA A 45 -8.94 -27.48 14.87
N PHE A 46 -9.61 -26.38 14.52
CA PHE A 46 -10.72 -26.40 13.57
C PHE A 46 -10.24 -26.74 12.15
N THR A 47 -9.16 -26.12 11.67
CA THR A 47 -8.63 -26.34 10.30
C THR A 47 -8.03 -27.73 10.08
N GLN A 48 -7.43 -28.34 11.10
CA GLN A 48 -6.78 -29.66 10.99
C GLN A 48 -7.79 -30.82 11.02
N ASN A 49 -8.99 -30.58 11.56
CA ASN A 49 -10.01 -31.61 11.76
C ASN A 49 -11.13 -31.61 10.71
N GLY A 50 -11.10 -30.70 9.73
CA GLY A 50 -12.12 -30.65 8.70
C GLY A 50 -11.71 -29.72 7.57
N ASP A 51 -11.96 -30.19 6.34
CA ASP A 51 -11.91 -29.40 5.12
C ASP A 51 -12.56 -28.04 5.40
N LEU A 52 -11.81 -26.94 5.21
CA LEU A 52 -12.33 -25.57 5.25
C LEU A 52 -13.19 -25.32 3.99
N SER A 53 -14.04 -26.29 3.65
CA SER A 53 -14.99 -26.21 2.56
C SER A 53 -15.94 -25.04 2.81
N ALA A 54 -16.67 -24.66 1.77
CA ALA A 54 -17.62 -23.56 1.76
C ALA A 54 -18.73 -23.61 2.85
N ASP A 55 -18.78 -24.67 3.67
CA ASP A 55 -19.89 -24.99 4.58
C ASP A 55 -19.77 -24.43 6.00
N LEU A 56 -18.68 -23.74 6.36
CA LEU A 56 -18.64 -23.04 7.66
C LEU A 56 -19.76 -21.96 7.72
N PRO A 57 -20.48 -21.82 8.85
CA PRO A 57 -21.37 -20.68 9.03
C PRO A 57 -20.62 -19.35 8.84
N SER A 58 -21.28 -18.37 8.20
CA SER A 58 -20.70 -17.04 7.92
C SER A 58 -20.09 -16.38 9.15
N ASP A 59 -20.72 -16.58 10.31
CA ASP A 59 -20.30 -15.98 11.58
C ASP A 59 -18.99 -16.61 12.07
N ILE A 60 -18.81 -17.92 11.90
CA ILE A 60 -17.57 -18.60 12.27
C ILE A 60 -16.43 -18.15 11.35
N ARG A 61 -16.66 -18.06 10.03
CA ARG A 61 -15.66 -17.51 9.09
C ARG A 61 -15.26 -16.09 9.48
N THR A 62 -16.23 -15.25 9.81
CA THR A 62 -16.00 -13.87 10.25
C THR A 62 -15.16 -13.83 11.53
N LEU A 63 -15.41 -14.72 12.49
CA LEU A 63 -14.62 -14.80 13.71
C LEU A 63 -13.19 -15.29 13.48
N CYS A 64 -13.01 -16.32 12.65
CA CYS A 64 -11.69 -16.82 12.28
C CYS A 64 -10.87 -15.72 11.59
N TRP A 65 -11.50 -15.01 10.66
CA TRP A 65 -10.93 -13.85 9.98
C TRP A 65 -10.44 -12.79 10.97
N GLN A 66 -11.36 -12.32 11.81
CA GLN A 66 -11.09 -11.27 12.79
C GLN A 66 -9.96 -11.64 13.75
N ALA A 67 -9.89 -12.91 14.15
CA ALA A 67 -8.83 -13.42 15.00
C ALA A 67 -7.46 -13.49 14.30
N GLY A 68 -7.42 -13.87 13.02
CA GLY A 68 -6.20 -13.84 12.22
C GLY A 68 -5.69 -12.42 11.99
N GLU A 69 -6.58 -11.49 11.64
CA GLU A 69 -6.28 -10.06 11.48
C GLU A 69 -5.75 -9.46 12.79
N THR A 70 -6.45 -9.72 13.89
CA THR A 70 -6.02 -9.42 15.26
C THR A 70 -4.59 -9.91 15.48
N ALA A 71 -4.33 -11.22 15.36
CA ALA A 71 -3.01 -11.79 15.56
C ALA A 71 -1.93 -11.11 14.70
N TYR A 72 -2.23 -10.84 13.43
CA TYR A 72 -1.32 -10.13 12.52
C TYR A 72 -0.98 -8.72 13.02
N LEU A 73 -1.98 -7.95 13.44
CA LEU A 73 -1.78 -6.60 14.00
C LEU A 73 -0.96 -6.62 15.29
N LEU A 74 -1.13 -7.64 16.15
CA LEU A 74 -0.28 -7.83 17.33
C LEU A 74 1.16 -8.12 16.93
N ALA A 75 1.39 -9.03 15.98
CA ALA A 75 2.74 -9.33 15.51
C ALA A 75 3.43 -8.07 14.96
N LEU A 76 2.73 -7.28 14.15
CA LEU A 76 3.23 -6.02 13.63
C LEU A 76 3.58 -5.03 14.75
N ALA A 77 2.70 -4.88 15.75
CA ALA A 77 2.95 -4.02 16.90
C ALA A 77 4.17 -4.51 17.73
N LEU A 78 4.33 -5.81 17.91
CA LEU A 78 5.48 -6.41 18.60
C LEU A 78 6.78 -6.12 17.83
N CYS A 79 6.79 -6.28 16.50
CA CYS A 79 7.92 -5.89 15.64
C CYS A 79 8.28 -4.41 15.82
N GLN A 80 7.29 -3.51 15.76
CA GLN A 80 7.48 -2.07 15.92
C GLN A 80 8.07 -1.68 17.29
N HIS A 81 7.87 -2.50 18.33
CA HIS A 81 8.39 -2.29 19.68
C HIS A 81 9.67 -3.12 19.99
N GLY A 82 10.29 -3.73 18.97
CA GLY A 82 11.50 -4.54 19.12
C GLY A 82 11.29 -5.82 19.96
N LYS A 83 10.08 -6.38 19.98
CA LYS A 83 9.73 -7.63 20.66
C LYS A 83 9.74 -8.80 19.68
N GLU A 84 10.89 -8.99 19.02
CA GLU A 84 11.03 -9.89 17.87
C GLU A 84 10.64 -11.34 18.17
N ASP A 85 11.14 -11.93 19.27
CA ASP A 85 10.81 -13.33 19.64
C ASP A 85 9.29 -13.56 19.80
N LEU A 86 8.59 -12.58 20.38
CA LEU A 86 7.14 -12.65 20.55
C LEU A 86 6.41 -12.46 19.22
N ALA A 87 6.91 -11.58 18.36
CA ALA A 87 6.36 -11.39 17.02
C ALA A 87 6.53 -12.65 16.17
N ASP A 88 7.73 -13.25 16.16
CA ASP A 88 8.06 -14.47 15.42
C ASP A 88 7.22 -15.66 15.88
N THR A 89 6.92 -15.74 17.18
CA THR A 89 5.98 -16.73 17.72
C THR A 89 4.60 -16.59 17.10
N VAL A 90 4.03 -15.37 17.07
CA VAL A 90 2.70 -15.12 16.50
C VAL A 90 2.69 -15.33 14.98
N LEU A 91 3.71 -14.86 14.27
CA LEU A 91 3.85 -15.01 12.81
C LEU A 91 3.98 -16.46 12.39
N THR A 92 4.75 -17.27 13.13
CA THR A 92 4.87 -18.72 12.87
C THR A 92 3.51 -19.41 13.00
N ARG A 93 2.69 -19.01 13.98
CA ARG A 93 1.33 -19.55 14.16
C ARG A 93 0.35 -19.10 13.07
N LEU A 94 0.63 -17.97 12.42
CA LEU A 94 -0.07 -17.51 11.22
C LEU A 94 0.49 -18.14 9.93
N ASN A 95 1.43 -19.10 10.03
CA ASN A 95 2.14 -19.72 8.91
C ASN A 95 2.90 -18.71 8.02
N CYS A 96 3.33 -17.57 8.59
CA CYS A 96 4.19 -16.64 7.88
C CYS A 96 5.62 -17.19 7.82
N THR A 97 6.16 -17.34 6.61
CA THR A 97 7.53 -17.84 6.38
C THR A 97 8.57 -16.71 6.39
N TYR A 98 8.15 -15.51 6.00
CA TYR A 98 9.02 -14.36 5.83
C TYR A 98 8.42 -13.14 6.53
N ARG A 99 9.30 -12.26 7.02
CA ARG A 99 8.94 -10.92 7.48
C ARG A 99 9.99 -9.93 7.05
N LEU A 100 9.61 -8.66 7.02
CA LEU A 100 10.54 -7.58 6.79
C LEU A 100 11.53 -7.47 7.96
N ALA A 101 12.73 -6.98 7.64
CA ALA A 101 13.77 -6.76 8.63
C ALA A 101 13.31 -5.76 9.71
N PRO A 102 13.78 -5.88 10.96
CA PRO A 102 13.43 -4.97 12.05
C PRO A 102 13.65 -3.49 11.71
N ALA A 103 14.73 -3.20 10.97
CA ALA A 103 15.08 -1.84 10.52
C ALA A 103 13.98 -1.18 9.65
N VAL A 104 13.15 -1.97 8.98
CA VAL A 104 12.03 -1.50 8.17
C VAL A 104 10.77 -1.30 9.02
N LEU A 105 10.54 -2.20 9.98
CA LEU A 105 9.33 -2.20 10.82
C LEU A 105 9.42 -1.22 11.99
N MET A 106 10.62 -0.86 12.43
CA MET A 106 10.83 0.13 13.49
C MET A 106 10.73 1.55 12.95
N LEU A 107 9.54 2.15 13.03
CA LEU A 107 9.26 3.51 12.53
C LEU A 107 10.18 4.62 13.10
N ASN A 108 10.79 4.37 14.27
CA ASN A 108 11.68 5.33 14.95
C ASN A 108 13.16 4.96 14.84
N ALA A 109 13.50 3.84 14.19
CA ALA A 109 14.91 3.52 13.97
C ALA A 109 15.47 4.58 13.02
N GLN A 110 16.47 5.34 13.49
CA GLN A 110 17.36 6.03 12.56
C GLN A 110 18.00 4.93 11.72
N VAL A 111 17.46 4.71 10.52
CA VAL A 111 18.11 3.85 9.54
C VAL A 111 19.45 4.49 9.27
N MET A 112 20.51 3.88 9.80
CA MET A 112 21.87 4.28 9.46
C MET A 112 21.97 4.16 7.95
N PRO A 113 22.28 5.25 7.22
CA PRO A 113 22.44 5.16 5.79
C PRO A 113 23.64 4.25 5.55
N GLU A 114 23.40 2.99 5.19
CA GLU A 114 24.43 2.20 4.56
C GLU A 114 24.82 2.96 3.30
N THR A 115 26.11 3.29 3.19
CA THR A 115 26.67 3.81 1.95
C THR A 115 26.48 2.73 0.90
N ALA A 116 25.40 2.85 0.12
CA ALA A 116 25.12 1.97 -0.99
C ALA A 116 26.40 1.89 -1.84
N SER A 117 26.99 0.71 -1.92
CA SER A 117 28.12 0.45 -2.81
C SER A 117 27.68 0.82 -4.22
N ALA A 118 28.22 1.93 -4.75
CA ALA A 118 27.85 2.52 -6.03
C ALA A 118 28.24 1.67 -7.25
N ASN A 119 28.60 0.40 -7.05
CA ASN A 119 29.26 -0.44 -8.04
C ASN A 119 28.32 -1.41 -8.77
N SER A 120 27.00 -1.22 -8.71
CA SER A 120 26.07 -1.93 -9.61
C SER A 120 25.63 -0.98 -10.73
N PRO A 121 26.30 -1.01 -11.90
CA PRO A 121 26.05 -0.07 -13.00
C PRO A 121 24.68 -0.26 -13.69
N ASP A 122 23.90 -1.30 -13.36
CA ASP A 122 22.69 -1.69 -14.09
C ASP A 122 21.37 -1.57 -13.30
N ALA A 123 21.40 -1.14 -12.04
CA ALA A 123 20.17 -1.04 -11.25
C ALA A 123 19.52 0.33 -11.41
N PHE A 124 18.29 0.36 -11.96
CA PHE A 124 17.38 1.49 -11.81
C PHE A 124 17.11 1.71 -10.32
N LEU A 125 17.88 2.62 -9.70
CA LEU A 125 17.71 2.95 -8.29
C LEU A 125 16.50 3.87 -8.11
N PRO A 126 15.72 3.70 -7.04
CA PRO A 126 14.74 4.71 -6.64
C PRO A 126 15.41 6.08 -6.52
N CYS A 127 14.79 7.09 -7.12
CA CYS A 127 15.23 8.47 -7.12
C CYS A 127 14.30 9.31 -6.23
N VAL A 128 14.90 10.20 -5.45
CA VAL A 128 14.18 11.16 -4.61
C VAL A 128 14.50 12.56 -5.07
N ILE A 129 13.49 13.30 -5.50
CA ILE A 129 13.61 14.69 -5.95
C ILE A 129 12.86 15.59 -4.97
N ARG A 130 13.52 16.63 -4.47
CA ARG A 130 12.92 17.60 -3.55
C ARG A 130 12.44 18.81 -4.33
N ASP A 131 11.42 19.46 -3.78
CA ASP A 131 10.80 20.65 -4.35
C ASP A 131 10.33 20.35 -5.79
N SER A 132 9.68 19.20 -5.95
CA SER A 132 9.44 18.53 -7.23
C SER A 132 8.42 19.23 -8.14
N VAL A 133 7.52 20.03 -7.57
CA VAL A 133 6.62 20.91 -8.32
C VAL A 133 6.77 22.34 -7.80
N SER A 134 6.36 23.31 -8.62
CA SER A 134 6.39 24.72 -8.25
C SER A 134 5.59 24.98 -6.97
N GLU A 135 6.09 25.88 -6.12
CA GLU A 135 5.48 26.16 -4.81
C GLU A 135 4.01 26.60 -4.93
N ALA A 136 3.68 27.35 -5.99
CA ALA A 136 2.31 27.76 -6.27
C ALA A 136 1.41 26.56 -6.56
N LEU A 137 1.87 25.63 -7.40
CA LEU A 137 1.14 24.42 -7.75
C LEU A 137 1.02 23.47 -6.55
N PHE A 138 2.10 23.33 -5.77
CA PHE A 138 2.11 22.53 -4.55
C PHE A 138 1.05 22.99 -3.53
N LYS A 139 0.93 24.31 -3.32
CA LYS A 139 -0.12 24.88 -2.46
C LYS A 139 -1.52 24.55 -2.95
N GLN A 140 -1.75 24.61 -4.26
CA GLN A 140 -3.04 24.27 -4.84
C GLN A 140 -3.37 22.78 -4.68
N LEU A 141 -2.40 21.89 -4.93
CA LEU A 141 -2.54 20.44 -4.69
C LEU A 141 -2.93 20.14 -3.25
N ARG A 142 -2.19 20.71 -2.28
CA ARG A 142 -2.47 20.52 -0.85
C ARG A 142 -3.86 21.01 -0.45
N SER A 143 -4.32 22.12 -1.03
CA SER A 143 -5.65 22.63 -0.76
C SER A 143 -6.73 21.73 -1.38
N GLY A 144 -6.58 21.40 -2.68
CA GLY A 144 -7.55 20.65 -3.47
C GLY A 144 -7.67 19.17 -3.07
N LEU A 145 -6.64 18.62 -2.43
CA LEU A 145 -6.65 17.26 -1.90
C LEU A 145 -6.54 17.22 -0.37
N SER A 146 -6.78 18.32 0.34
CA SER A 146 -6.83 18.30 1.81
C SER A 146 -7.91 17.32 2.31
N ALA A 147 -7.80 16.80 3.54
CA ALA A 147 -8.80 15.87 4.10
C ALA A 147 -10.24 16.44 4.13
N THR A 148 -10.38 17.77 4.07
CA THR A 148 -11.68 18.47 4.04
C THR A 148 -12.07 18.94 2.63
N ALA A 149 -11.27 18.64 1.61
CA ALA A 149 -11.58 19.02 0.24
C ALA A 149 -12.82 18.27 -0.26
N SER A 150 -13.65 18.94 -1.06
CA SER A 150 -14.85 18.32 -1.63
C SER A 150 -14.52 17.14 -2.54
N PHE A 151 -13.30 17.09 -3.10
CA PHE A 151 -12.80 16.02 -3.95
C PHE A 151 -13.17 14.63 -3.42
N TRP A 152 -12.96 14.37 -2.12
CA TRP A 152 -13.22 13.06 -1.53
C TRP A 152 -14.71 12.70 -1.50
N THR A 153 -15.56 13.65 -1.12
CA THR A 153 -17.01 13.46 -1.08
C THR A 153 -17.61 13.38 -2.48
N ASP A 154 -17.15 14.24 -3.40
CA ASP A 154 -17.60 14.29 -4.78
C ASP A 154 -17.30 13.00 -5.54
N HIS A 155 -16.25 12.29 -5.14
CA HIS A 155 -15.87 10.98 -5.70
C HIS A 155 -16.22 9.79 -4.82
N GLN A 156 -16.96 10.01 -3.72
CA GLN A 156 -17.45 8.96 -2.82
C GLN A 156 -16.33 8.02 -2.29
N TYR A 157 -15.10 8.51 -2.16
CA TYR A 157 -13.92 7.67 -1.95
C TYR A 157 -13.99 6.80 -0.68
N PHE A 158 -14.72 7.26 0.35
CA PHE A 158 -14.88 6.55 1.63
C PHE A 158 -16.16 5.72 1.73
N GLU A 159 -16.97 5.67 0.67
CA GLU A 159 -18.18 4.86 0.67
C GLU A 159 -17.82 3.39 0.38
N PRO A 160 -18.32 2.42 1.18
CA PRO A 160 -18.00 1.00 1.02
C PRO A 160 -18.34 0.43 -0.36
N GLU A 161 -19.29 1.04 -1.06
CA GLU A 161 -19.76 0.64 -2.38
C GLU A 161 -18.90 1.21 -3.52
N THR A 162 -18.02 2.17 -3.23
CA THR A 162 -17.14 2.77 -4.23
C THR A 162 -16.00 1.80 -4.52
N PRO A 163 -15.92 1.25 -5.75
CA PRO A 163 -14.78 0.42 -6.11
C PRO A 163 -13.53 1.31 -6.22
N PHE A 164 -12.37 0.66 -6.16
CA PHE A 164 -11.12 1.31 -6.51
C PHE A 164 -11.18 1.92 -7.92
N PHE A 165 -10.62 3.13 -8.07
CA PHE A 165 -10.49 3.77 -9.36
C PHE A 165 -9.26 4.68 -9.43
N SER A 166 -8.74 4.80 -10.64
CA SER A 166 -7.65 5.68 -11.04
C SER A 166 -8.11 6.62 -12.17
N TYR A 167 -7.31 7.64 -12.45
CA TYR A 167 -7.52 8.57 -13.56
C TYR A 167 -6.37 8.49 -14.54
N LEU A 168 -6.71 8.37 -15.83
CA LEU A 168 -5.73 8.44 -16.90
C LEU A 168 -5.65 9.86 -17.47
N TYR A 169 -4.44 10.41 -17.47
CA TYR A 169 -4.11 11.70 -18.07
C TYR A 169 -3.19 11.50 -19.29
N GLN A 170 -3.55 12.10 -20.43
CA GLN A 170 -2.73 12.09 -21.64
C GLN A 170 -1.77 13.28 -21.62
N LEU A 171 -0.47 13.03 -21.78
CA LEU A 171 0.58 14.04 -21.60
C LEU A 171 0.62 15.09 -22.71
N ASP A 172 0.01 14.80 -23.85
CA ASP A 172 -0.16 15.75 -24.96
C ASP A 172 -1.38 16.67 -24.80
N SER A 173 -2.22 16.41 -23.79
CA SER A 173 -3.44 17.19 -23.53
C SER A 173 -3.14 18.43 -22.71
N VAL A 174 -3.92 19.49 -22.92
CA VAL A 174 -3.83 20.71 -22.09
C VAL A 174 -4.28 20.36 -20.66
N PRO A 175 -3.54 20.76 -19.61
CA PRO A 175 -3.96 20.54 -18.23
C PRO A 175 -5.32 21.19 -17.94
N GLU A 176 -6.29 20.41 -17.47
CA GLU A 176 -7.61 20.92 -17.07
C GLU A 176 -7.72 21.07 -15.56
N THR A 177 -6.91 20.30 -14.81
CA THR A 177 -6.89 20.29 -13.35
C THR A 177 -5.51 20.65 -12.79
N VAL A 178 -5.48 20.98 -11.50
CA VAL A 178 -4.23 21.16 -10.75
C VAL A 178 -3.37 19.89 -10.76
N ILE A 179 -3.98 18.71 -10.85
CA ILE A 179 -3.30 17.43 -10.87
C ILE A 179 -2.66 17.18 -12.24
N ASP A 180 -3.38 17.48 -13.32
CA ASP A 180 -2.85 17.41 -14.68
C ASP A 180 -1.60 18.30 -14.83
N ALA A 181 -1.68 19.52 -14.30
CA ALA A 181 -0.56 20.46 -14.32
C ALA A 181 0.64 19.92 -13.53
N ALA A 182 0.39 19.28 -12.39
CA ALA A 182 1.43 18.66 -11.58
C ALA A 182 2.08 17.48 -12.31
N ILE A 183 1.28 16.63 -12.95
CA ILE A 183 1.78 15.53 -13.78
C ILE A 183 2.69 16.07 -14.89
N GLN A 184 2.34 17.16 -15.58
CA GLN A 184 3.21 17.74 -16.59
C GLN A 184 4.55 18.26 -16.05
N GLU A 185 4.55 18.95 -14.89
CA GLU A 185 5.79 19.39 -14.24
C GLU A 185 6.67 18.20 -13.83
N LEU A 186 6.07 17.18 -13.20
CA LEU A 186 6.77 15.95 -12.80
C LEU A 186 7.34 15.18 -14.00
N HIS A 187 6.59 15.11 -15.10
CA HIS A 187 7.04 14.47 -16.34
C HIS A 187 8.31 15.16 -16.88
N SER A 188 8.26 16.48 -16.98
CA SER A 188 9.37 17.31 -17.46
C SER A 188 10.61 17.16 -16.56
N MET A 189 10.40 17.07 -15.26
CA MET A 189 11.45 16.82 -14.28
C MET A 189 12.07 15.43 -14.44
N LEU A 190 11.26 14.39 -14.58
CA LEU A 190 11.74 13.01 -14.76
C LEU A 190 12.50 12.84 -16.08
N LEU A 191 12.06 13.50 -17.16
CA LEU A 191 12.78 13.57 -18.43
C LEU A 191 14.21 14.13 -18.27
N GLY A 192 14.40 15.12 -17.39
CA GLY A 192 15.70 15.72 -17.08
C GLY A 192 16.53 14.94 -16.05
N SER A 193 16.06 13.79 -15.57
CA SER A 193 16.70 13.00 -14.51
C SER A 193 17.36 11.73 -15.05
N ALA A 194 17.88 10.87 -14.17
CA ALA A 194 18.36 9.53 -14.52
C ALA A 194 17.28 8.64 -15.18
N TYR A 195 16.00 8.98 -15.02
CA TYR A 195 14.88 8.28 -15.67
C TYR A 195 14.61 8.74 -17.11
N GLY A 196 15.23 9.82 -17.58
CA GLY A 196 14.99 10.40 -18.91
C GLY A 196 14.95 9.40 -20.07
N PRO A 197 15.89 8.43 -20.16
CA PRO A 197 15.84 7.40 -21.19
C PRO A 197 14.55 6.57 -21.19
N CYS A 198 14.01 6.22 -20.02
CA CYS A 198 12.76 5.46 -19.89
C CYS A 198 11.50 6.32 -20.04
N MET A 199 11.61 7.62 -19.77
CA MET A 199 10.51 8.57 -19.95
C MET A 199 10.31 8.96 -21.42
N THR A 200 11.30 8.69 -22.28
CA THR A 200 11.20 8.98 -23.71
C THR A 200 10.12 8.11 -24.34
N GLY A 201 9.09 8.74 -24.90
CA GLY A 201 7.95 8.02 -25.50
C GLY A 201 6.92 7.55 -24.47
N VAL A 202 6.88 8.16 -23.28
CA VAL A 202 5.71 8.06 -22.41
C VAL A 202 4.61 8.99 -22.96
N THR A 203 3.38 8.50 -23.09
CA THR A 203 2.25 9.29 -23.60
C THR A 203 1.19 9.60 -22.56
N SER A 204 1.17 8.87 -21.45
CA SER A 204 0.14 9.04 -20.44
C SER A 204 0.67 8.73 -19.04
N ALA A 205 0.00 9.32 -18.07
CA ALA A 205 0.16 9.00 -16.67
C ALA A 205 -1.19 8.60 -16.08
N GLU A 206 -1.21 7.52 -15.33
CA GLU A 206 -2.35 7.11 -14.50
C GLU A 206 -2.09 7.59 -13.07
N TRP A 207 -3.08 8.15 -12.39
CA TRP A 207 -2.90 8.60 -11.01
C TRP A 207 -4.10 8.24 -10.15
N GLU A 208 -3.83 8.06 -8.87
CA GLU A 208 -4.82 7.83 -7.84
C GLU A 208 -4.37 8.52 -6.54
N PRO A 209 -5.33 8.95 -5.70
CA PRO A 209 -5.03 9.20 -4.31
C PRO A 209 -4.71 7.87 -3.64
N ASP A 210 -3.62 7.85 -2.87
CA ASP A 210 -3.12 6.62 -2.26
C ASP A 210 -3.68 6.43 -0.85
N GLU A 211 -4.07 5.20 -0.54
CA GLU A 211 -4.35 4.77 0.83
C GLU A 211 -3.21 3.88 1.36
N PRO A 212 -3.14 3.60 2.67
CA PRO A 212 -2.20 2.62 3.17
C PRO A 212 -2.47 1.25 2.53
N HIS A 213 -1.57 0.78 1.68
CA HIS A 213 -1.73 -0.49 0.97
C HIS A 213 -0.70 -1.55 1.40
N GLN A 214 -1.07 -2.81 1.21
CA GLN A 214 -0.17 -3.95 1.40
C GLN A 214 0.96 -3.93 0.36
N LEU A 215 2.00 -4.76 0.56
CA LEU A 215 3.08 -4.90 -0.42
C LEU A 215 2.47 -5.41 -1.73
N HIS A 216 2.69 -4.68 -2.82
CA HIS A 216 2.15 -5.03 -4.12
C HIS A 216 3.10 -4.63 -5.24
N PHE A 217 2.77 -5.05 -6.45
CA PHE A 217 3.37 -4.53 -7.66
C PHE A 217 2.40 -3.55 -8.28
N ASP A 218 2.89 -2.38 -8.68
CA ASP A 218 2.06 -1.40 -9.36
C ASP A 218 1.57 -1.97 -10.68
N LEU A 219 0.27 -1.89 -10.94
CA LEU A 219 -0.36 -2.41 -12.14
C LEU A 219 -0.95 -1.28 -12.97
N ARG A 220 -0.94 -1.45 -14.28
CA ARG A 220 -1.73 -0.62 -15.19
C ARG A 220 -3.17 -1.09 -15.16
N GLU A 221 -4.01 -0.45 -14.35
CA GLU A 221 -5.40 -0.91 -14.16
C GLU A 221 -6.23 -0.87 -15.44
N ALA A 222 -5.93 0.08 -16.34
CA ALA A 222 -6.63 0.19 -17.61
C ALA A 222 -6.60 -1.13 -18.43
N ALA A 223 -5.56 -1.96 -18.26
CA ALA A 223 -5.48 -3.28 -18.90
C ALA A 223 -6.42 -4.30 -18.23
N LEU A 224 -6.59 -4.22 -16.90
CA LEU A 224 -7.46 -5.13 -16.13
C LEU A 224 -8.93 -5.00 -16.52
N ARG A 225 -9.35 -3.79 -16.93
CA ARG A 225 -10.75 -3.49 -17.30
C ARG A 225 -11.21 -4.13 -18.62
N GLN A 226 -10.30 -4.72 -19.41
CA GLN A 226 -10.64 -5.38 -20.68
C GLN A 226 -11.20 -6.81 -20.48
N GLY A 227 -11.30 -7.27 -19.23
CA GLY A 227 -11.82 -8.59 -18.87
C GLY A 227 -10.75 -9.68 -18.89
N LEU A 228 -11.05 -10.79 -18.21
CA LEU A 228 -10.09 -11.88 -17.98
C LEU A 228 -9.52 -12.51 -19.26
N GLN A 229 -10.26 -12.45 -20.37
CA GLN A 229 -9.82 -12.99 -21.67
C GLN A 229 -8.70 -12.16 -22.32
N HIS A 230 -8.58 -10.88 -21.94
CA HIS A 230 -7.55 -9.95 -22.41
C HIS A 230 -6.56 -9.60 -21.29
N TYR A 231 -6.57 -10.38 -20.21
CA TYR A 231 -5.72 -10.13 -19.06
C TYR A 231 -4.26 -10.34 -19.41
N HIS A 232 -3.51 -9.25 -19.39
CA HIS A 232 -2.06 -9.26 -19.38
C HIS A 232 -1.59 -8.39 -18.22
N LEU A 233 -0.82 -8.98 -17.31
CA LEU A 233 -0.19 -8.24 -16.24
C LEU A 233 0.76 -7.21 -16.88
N GLN A 234 0.43 -5.94 -16.72
CA GLN A 234 1.24 -4.83 -17.23
C GLN A 234 1.64 -3.95 -16.06
N HIS A 235 2.94 -3.77 -15.91
CA HIS A 235 3.52 -2.83 -14.98
C HIS A 235 3.84 -1.52 -15.71
N PRO A 236 3.82 -0.39 -15.01
CA PRO A 236 4.27 0.86 -15.60
C PRO A 236 5.77 0.87 -15.89
N LEU A 237 6.20 1.83 -16.70
CA LEU A 237 7.64 2.02 -16.91
C LEU A 237 8.29 2.60 -15.64
N VAL A 238 7.63 3.60 -15.09
CA VAL A 238 8.02 4.31 -13.88
C VAL A 238 6.80 4.43 -13.01
N SER A 239 7.01 4.19 -11.73
CA SER A 239 6.06 4.47 -10.65
C SER A 239 6.58 5.65 -9.85
N SER A 240 5.68 6.47 -9.33
CA SER A 240 6.10 7.61 -8.53
C SER A 240 5.12 7.97 -7.42
N VAL A 241 5.62 8.70 -6.42
CA VAL A 241 4.91 9.17 -5.24
C VAL A 241 5.26 10.61 -5.00
N LEU A 242 4.30 11.52 -5.12
CA LEU A 242 4.45 12.89 -4.66
C LEU A 242 3.84 13.02 -3.26
N PHE A 243 4.69 13.31 -2.28
CA PHE A 243 4.27 13.50 -0.90
C PHE A 243 3.73 14.93 -0.69
N LEU A 244 2.43 15.06 -0.39
CA LEU A 244 1.82 16.39 -0.14
C LEU A 244 1.94 16.83 1.32
N THR A 245 2.17 15.90 2.23
CA THR A 245 2.33 16.15 3.67
C THR A 245 3.56 15.42 4.19
N GLN A 246 3.95 15.74 5.44
CA GLN A 246 4.96 14.99 6.19
C GLN A 246 4.33 13.87 7.03
N SER A 247 3.00 13.71 6.97
CA SER A 247 2.27 12.69 7.70
C SER A 247 2.29 11.36 6.96
N GLY A 248 1.93 10.28 7.66
CA GLY A 248 2.05 8.91 7.14
C GLY A 248 3.37 8.26 7.55
N GLY A 249 3.53 6.98 7.22
CA GLY A 249 4.81 6.30 7.35
C GLY A 249 5.55 6.26 6.02
N PRO A 250 6.74 5.64 6.01
CA PRO A 250 7.60 5.62 4.84
C PRO A 250 7.05 4.74 3.71
N THR A 251 7.52 5.03 2.49
CA THR A 251 7.42 4.14 1.34
C THR A 251 8.65 3.24 1.29
N LEU A 252 8.46 1.93 1.31
CA LEU A 252 9.47 0.91 1.06
C LEU A 252 9.38 0.46 -0.40
N VAL A 253 10.43 0.68 -1.18
CA VAL A 253 10.57 0.07 -2.51
C VAL A 253 11.49 -1.13 -2.40
N LEU A 254 11.13 -2.27 -2.97
CA LEU A 254 11.93 -3.49 -2.98
C LEU A 254 12.43 -3.76 -4.40
N ASP A 255 13.63 -4.28 -4.58
CA ASP A 255 14.11 -4.70 -5.92
C ASP A 255 13.59 -6.08 -6.35
N GLN A 256 12.40 -6.46 -5.88
CA GLN A 256 11.79 -7.74 -6.19
C GLN A 256 11.19 -7.69 -7.59
N ASP A 257 11.53 -8.66 -8.44
CA ASP A 257 10.81 -8.90 -9.69
C ASP A 257 9.58 -9.79 -9.42
N PRO A 258 8.43 -9.59 -10.08
CA PRO A 258 7.23 -10.41 -9.91
C PRO A 258 7.45 -11.92 -10.03
N GLN A 259 8.41 -12.34 -10.87
CA GLN A 259 8.74 -13.75 -11.10
C GLN A 259 10.11 -14.12 -10.49
N GLY A 260 10.76 -13.18 -9.82
CA GLY A 260 12.09 -13.33 -9.24
C GLY A 260 12.08 -13.91 -7.82
N PRO A 261 13.28 -14.14 -7.26
CA PRO A 261 13.43 -14.43 -5.84
C PRO A 261 12.97 -13.23 -4.99
N LEU A 262 12.84 -13.44 -3.68
CA LEU A 262 12.59 -12.35 -2.73
C LEU A 262 13.67 -11.26 -2.86
N ALA A 263 13.24 -10.00 -2.72
CA ALA A 263 14.13 -8.85 -2.81
C ALA A 263 15.31 -8.96 -1.81
N PRO A 264 16.56 -8.96 -2.29
CA PRO A 264 17.71 -8.84 -1.42
C PRO A 264 17.89 -7.41 -0.88
N ARG A 265 17.25 -6.40 -1.49
CA ARG A 265 17.42 -4.99 -1.12
C ARG A 265 16.09 -4.24 -1.05
N GLY A 266 16.08 -3.18 -0.27
CA GLY A 266 14.96 -2.25 -0.22
C GLY A 266 15.41 -0.82 0.09
N TRP A 267 14.59 0.13 -0.31
CA TRP A 267 14.78 1.57 -0.08
C TRP A 267 13.61 2.10 0.71
N LEU A 268 13.88 2.64 1.89
CA LEU A 268 12.88 3.24 2.74
C LEU A 268 12.93 4.77 2.59
N VAL A 269 11.83 5.37 2.13
CA VAL A 269 11.74 6.79 1.84
C VAL A 269 10.71 7.42 2.76
N GLN A 270 11.19 8.33 3.61
CA GLN A 270 10.34 9.07 4.55
C GLN A 270 9.56 10.17 3.83
N PRO A 271 8.26 10.34 4.11
CA PRO A 271 7.46 11.36 3.47
C PRO A 271 7.98 12.76 3.82
N ARG A 272 8.21 13.57 2.79
CA ARG A 272 8.55 15.00 2.94
C ARG A 272 7.66 15.81 2.00
N PRO A 273 7.04 16.91 2.44
CA PRO A 273 6.24 17.76 1.56
C PRO A 273 7.02 18.18 0.29
N ASN A 274 6.35 18.10 -0.85
CA ASN A 274 6.89 18.42 -2.17
C ASN A 274 8.13 17.58 -2.54
N GLN A 275 8.16 16.34 -2.08
CA GLN A 275 9.15 15.36 -2.48
C GLN A 275 8.52 14.34 -3.42
N LEU A 276 9.16 14.11 -4.55
CA LEU A 276 8.86 13.02 -5.46
C LEU A 276 9.79 11.84 -5.15
N LEU A 277 9.21 10.67 -4.91
CA LEU A 277 9.89 9.39 -5.05
C LEU A 277 9.53 8.83 -6.42
N ALA A 278 10.51 8.46 -7.24
CA ALA A 278 10.31 7.73 -8.49
C ALA A 278 11.12 6.44 -8.48
N PHE A 279 10.52 5.36 -8.96
CA PHE A 279 11.15 4.05 -9.07
C PHE A 279 10.70 3.38 -10.37
N LYS A 280 11.42 2.36 -10.83
CA LYS A 280 10.97 1.54 -11.97
C LYS A 280 9.58 0.97 -11.64
N GLY A 281 8.73 0.65 -12.62
CA GLY A 281 7.41 0.06 -12.31
C GLY A 281 7.38 -1.46 -12.09
N ASN A 282 8.43 -2.19 -12.49
CA ASN A 282 8.60 -3.63 -12.25
C ASN A 282 9.33 -4.08 -10.94
N PRO A 283 9.60 -3.24 -9.92
CA PRO A 283 9.88 -3.67 -8.56
C PRO A 283 8.60 -3.76 -7.71
N ALA A 284 8.60 -4.62 -6.69
CA ALA A 284 7.55 -4.56 -5.66
C ALA A 284 7.69 -3.27 -4.83
N ALA A 285 6.57 -2.61 -4.54
CA ALA A 285 6.53 -1.44 -3.67
C ALA A 285 5.57 -1.66 -2.50
N TRP A 286 5.94 -1.13 -1.35
CA TRP A 286 5.17 -1.17 -0.11
C TRP A 286 5.11 0.21 0.51
N ARG A 287 3.98 0.56 1.11
CA ARG A 287 3.81 1.81 1.86
C ARG A 287 3.17 1.50 3.19
N HIS A 288 3.65 2.15 4.25
CA HIS A 288 3.07 1.95 5.57
C HIS A 288 2.49 3.28 6.06
N SER A 289 1.22 3.33 6.44
CA SER A 289 0.66 4.45 7.21
C SER A 289 -0.45 3.95 8.12
N TRP A 290 -0.11 3.62 9.37
CA TRP A 290 -1.05 3.00 10.31
C TRP A 290 -1.45 3.88 11.49
N LEU A 291 -0.86 5.07 11.68
CA LEU A 291 -0.95 5.77 12.97
C LEU A 291 -1.11 7.29 12.88
N SER A 292 -1.41 7.84 11.71
CA SER A 292 -1.70 9.27 11.55
C SER A 292 -3.21 9.45 11.38
N GLU A 293 -3.87 10.15 12.31
CA GLU A 293 -5.28 10.62 12.17
C GLU A 293 -5.45 11.56 10.95
N HIS A 294 -4.36 11.92 10.30
CA HIS A 294 -4.35 12.61 9.02
C HIS A 294 -3.98 11.60 7.93
N HIS A 295 -4.95 11.27 7.07
CA HIS A 295 -4.70 10.52 5.83
C HIS A 295 -3.56 11.21 5.08
N PRO A 296 -2.41 10.54 4.85
CA PRO A 296 -1.39 11.09 3.98
C PRO A 296 -1.98 11.18 2.59
N VAL A 297 -1.96 12.37 2.03
CA VAL A 297 -2.42 12.54 0.66
C VAL A 297 -1.16 12.46 -0.19
N THR A 298 -1.05 11.38 -0.96
CA THR A 298 -0.01 11.27 -1.97
C THR A 298 -0.67 11.20 -3.33
N LEU A 299 0.02 11.74 -4.32
CA LEU A 299 -0.33 11.58 -5.73
C LEU A 299 0.63 10.54 -6.29
N SER A 300 0.11 9.43 -6.81
CA SER A 300 0.94 8.37 -7.37
C SER A 300 0.82 8.28 -8.89
N PRO A 301 1.49 9.15 -9.68
CA PRO A 301 1.47 9.00 -11.12
C PRO A 301 2.29 7.80 -11.58
N VAL A 302 1.73 7.10 -12.55
CA VAL A 302 2.16 5.83 -13.11
C VAL A 302 2.32 6.00 -14.62
N TRP A 303 3.52 5.81 -15.15
CA TRP A 303 3.90 6.29 -16.49
C TRP A 303 3.86 5.19 -17.56
N LEU A 304 3.17 5.44 -18.68
CA LEU A 304 2.80 4.42 -19.68
C LEU A 304 3.38 4.70 -21.09
N PRO A 305 3.85 3.66 -21.82
CA PRO A 305 4.46 3.79 -23.16
C PRO A 305 3.48 4.09 -24.30
N VAL A 306 3.99 4.70 -25.38
CA VAL A 306 3.33 4.87 -26.68
C VAL A 306 2.86 3.53 -27.27
N GLY A 307 1.67 3.51 -27.88
CA GLY A 307 1.15 2.37 -28.66
C GLY A 307 0.24 1.42 -27.88
N SER A 308 -0.03 1.73 -26.61
CA SER A 308 -0.81 0.90 -25.70
C SER A 308 -2.30 1.24 -25.64
N LEU A 309 -2.76 2.11 -26.55
CA LEU A 309 -4.16 2.45 -26.81
C LEU A 309 -4.48 2.14 -28.28
N GLN A 310 -4.92 0.91 -28.57
CA GLN A 310 -5.87 0.74 -29.67
C GLN A 310 -7.10 1.56 -29.30
N GLN A 311 -7.56 2.41 -30.23
CA GLN A 311 -8.69 3.33 -30.08
C GLN A 311 -9.81 2.70 -29.23
N GLN A 312 -9.91 3.12 -27.97
CA GLN A 312 -11.11 2.89 -27.18
C GLN A 312 -12.23 3.70 -27.84
N ASP A 313 -13.28 2.99 -28.26
CA ASP A 313 -14.55 3.60 -28.59
C ASP A 313 -14.99 4.51 -27.44
N LYS A 314 -15.46 5.71 -27.80
CA LYS A 314 -15.95 6.77 -26.91
C LYS A 314 -17.23 6.35 -26.18
N GLN A 315 -17.16 5.35 -25.31
CA GLN A 315 -18.22 4.97 -24.40
C GLN A 315 -17.69 4.88 -22.96
N GLN A 316 -17.12 5.98 -22.47
CA GLN A 316 -17.33 6.32 -21.07
C GLN A 316 -18.72 6.95 -20.98
N PRO A 317 -19.60 6.56 -20.04
CA PRO A 317 -20.81 7.33 -19.78
C PRO A 317 -20.38 8.75 -19.39
N ASP A 318 -21.13 9.77 -19.83
CA ASP A 318 -20.97 11.18 -19.47
C ASP A 318 -21.11 11.39 -17.95
N ALA A 319 -20.14 10.92 -17.17
CA ALA A 319 -19.88 11.42 -15.84
C ALA A 319 -19.21 12.79 -16.05
N LYS A 320 -20.02 13.85 -16.07
CA LYS A 320 -19.53 15.23 -16.07
C LYS A 320 -18.47 15.35 -14.97
N ARG A 321 -17.19 15.46 -15.36
CA ARG A 321 -16.09 15.74 -14.43
C ARG A 321 -16.47 16.99 -13.63
N PRO A 322 -16.59 16.93 -12.29
CA PRO A 322 -16.86 18.12 -11.51
C PRO A 322 -15.65 19.07 -11.63
N ARG A 323 -15.87 20.26 -12.19
CA ARG A 323 -14.87 21.32 -12.24
C ARG A 323 -14.68 21.88 -10.84
N LEU A 324 -13.45 21.86 -10.33
CA LEU A 324 -13.11 22.31 -8.97
C LEU A 324 -13.40 23.80 -8.67
N ASN A 325 -13.72 24.63 -9.68
CA ASN A 325 -13.79 26.10 -9.51
C ASN A 325 -15.19 26.74 -9.61
N ASP A 326 -16.27 25.98 -9.87
CA ASP A 326 -17.56 26.59 -10.30
C ASP A 326 -18.65 26.72 -9.22
N ARG A 327 -18.37 26.58 -7.92
CA ARG A 327 -19.42 26.75 -6.88
C ARG A 327 -18.93 27.43 -5.59
N GLN A 328 -18.87 28.76 -5.61
CA GLN A 328 -18.70 29.56 -4.38
C GLN A 328 -20.02 30.11 -3.76
N ASP A 329 -21.19 29.90 -4.38
CA ASP A 329 -22.40 30.65 -3.96
C ASP A 329 -23.47 29.87 -3.17
N LYS A 330 -23.23 28.64 -2.72
CA LYS A 330 -24.22 27.92 -1.91
C LYS A 330 -23.60 27.04 -0.83
N GLN A 331 -23.20 27.62 0.29
CA GLN A 331 -23.14 26.91 1.58
C GLN A 331 -23.01 27.91 2.75
N GLN A 332 -24.16 28.43 3.21
CA GLN A 332 -24.32 28.82 4.60
C GLN A 332 -25.41 27.94 5.21
N GLN A 333 -25.12 27.45 6.42
CA GLN A 333 -25.96 26.64 7.32
C GLN A 333 -26.07 25.14 7.02
N GLN A 334 -25.10 24.38 7.54
CA GLN A 334 -25.38 23.13 8.23
C GLN A 334 -24.35 22.93 9.35
N GLN A 335 -24.85 22.92 10.59
CA GLN A 335 -24.07 22.55 11.79
C GLN A 335 -23.66 21.08 11.66
N GLN A 336 -22.36 20.83 11.54
CA GLN A 336 -21.81 19.47 11.57
C GLN A 336 -21.64 19.02 13.02
N GLN A 337 -22.46 18.04 13.41
CA GLN A 337 -22.11 17.09 14.46
C GLN A 337 -21.04 16.17 13.86
N GLN A 338 -19.88 16.08 14.51
CA GLN A 338 -18.84 15.11 14.15
C GLN A 338 -19.38 13.70 14.42
N LEU A 339 -19.67 12.95 13.36
CA LEU A 339 -19.96 11.53 13.46
C LEU A 339 -18.64 10.75 13.45
N PRO A 340 -18.44 9.76 14.33
CA PRO A 340 -17.28 8.89 14.29
C PRO A 340 -17.35 7.98 13.06
N VAL A 341 -16.24 7.94 12.32
CA VAL A 341 -16.03 7.06 11.16
C VAL A 341 -16.02 5.59 11.62
N PRO A 342 -16.81 4.69 11.01
CA PRO A 342 -16.79 3.26 11.33
C PRO A 342 -15.54 2.57 10.75
N PRO A 343 -15.05 1.48 11.37
CA PRO A 343 -13.88 0.76 10.87
C PRO A 343 -14.18 -0.02 9.58
N LEU A 344 -13.30 0.13 8.60
CA LEU A 344 -13.30 -0.53 7.28
C LEU A 344 -12.96 -2.03 7.37
N ARG A 345 -13.47 -2.81 6.40
CA ARG A 345 -13.31 -4.26 6.24
C ARG A 345 -12.44 -4.55 5.01
N PHE A 346 -11.60 -5.58 5.08
CA PHE A 346 -10.79 -6.04 3.94
C PHE A 346 -11.05 -7.53 3.62
N PHE A 347 -10.81 -7.92 2.36
CA PHE A 347 -10.96 -9.29 1.85
C PHE A 347 -9.56 -9.87 1.52
N ILE A 348 -9.29 -11.13 1.87
CA ILE A 348 -8.15 -11.92 1.38
C ILE A 348 -8.73 -13.09 0.60
N HIS A 349 -8.32 -13.23 -0.65
CA HIS A 349 -8.48 -14.45 -1.42
C HIS A 349 -7.26 -15.36 -1.19
N THR A 350 -7.49 -16.59 -0.77
CA THR A 350 -6.49 -17.66 -0.86
C THR A 350 -6.67 -18.42 -2.17
N PRO A 351 -5.66 -18.56 -3.04
CA PRO A 351 -5.64 -19.65 -4.01
C PRO A 351 -4.93 -20.85 -3.38
N ASN A 352 -5.70 -21.87 -3.05
CA ASN A 352 -5.21 -23.24 -3.04
C ASN A 352 -4.90 -23.65 -4.50
N GLU A 353 -3.86 -24.48 -4.63
CA GLU A 353 -3.45 -25.24 -5.83
C GLU A 353 -2.73 -24.48 -6.95
N PHE A 354 -1.41 -24.72 -7.08
CA PHE A 354 -0.84 -25.33 -8.30
C PHE A 354 0.50 -26.04 -8.01
N ALA A 355 0.48 -27.33 -8.35
CA ALA A 355 1.55 -28.22 -8.84
C ALA A 355 3.00 -28.01 -8.35
N SER A 356 3.44 -28.99 -7.56
CA SER A 356 4.83 -29.41 -7.41
C SER A 356 5.47 -29.76 -8.76
N VAL A 357 6.56 -29.07 -9.10
CA VAL A 357 7.56 -29.56 -10.06
C VAL A 357 8.87 -29.75 -9.31
N TYR A 358 9.18 -31.02 -9.04
CA TYR A 358 10.43 -31.50 -8.47
C TYR A 358 11.49 -31.56 -9.57
N VAL A 359 12.65 -30.92 -9.37
CA VAL A 359 13.87 -31.19 -10.13
C VAL A 359 15.04 -31.28 -9.13
N PRO A 360 15.72 -32.44 -9.00
CA PRO A 360 16.85 -32.58 -8.09
C PRO A 360 18.14 -32.11 -8.79
N GLY A 361 18.94 -31.31 -8.09
CA GLY A 361 20.17 -30.74 -8.65
C GLY A 361 21.24 -30.42 -7.61
N ARG A 362 21.94 -31.48 -7.17
CA ARG A 362 23.33 -31.58 -6.70
C ARG A 362 23.98 -30.44 -5.91
N ALA A 363 24.41 -30.82 -4.70
CA ALA A 363 25.47 -30.20 -3.94
C ALA A 363 26.77 -30.05 -4.76
N LEU A 364 27.40 -28.88 -4.64
CA LEU A 364 28.82 -28.70 -4.85
C LEU A 364 29.41 -28.15 -3.55
N GLU A 365 30.00 -29.07 -2.79
CA GLU A 365 31.00 -28.76 -1.78
C GLU A 365 32.25 -28.23 -2.50
N HIS A 366 32.76 -27.10 -2.04
CA HIS A 366 34.13 -26.69 -2.33
C HIS A 366 34.92 -26.68 -1.03
N ASP A 367 35.72 -27.74 -0.86
CA ASP A 367 36.83 -27.79 0.07
C ASP A 367 37.90 -26.76 -0.36
N CYS A 368 38.38 -26.00 0.62
CA CYS A 368 39.61 -25.21 0.49
C CYS A 368 40.80 -26.07 0.94
N GLY A 369 41.63 -26.46 -0.02
CA GLY A 369 42.99 -26.94 0.16
C GLY A 369 43.92 -26.20 -0.77
#